data_AF-A0A7C1G2J5-F1
#
_entry.id   AF-A0A7C1G2J5-F1
#
_cell.length_a   1.000
_cell.length_b   1.000
_cell.length_c   1.000
_cell.angle_alpha   90.00
_cell.angle_beta   90.00
_cell.angle_gamma   90.00
#
_symmetry.space_group_name_H-M   'P 1'
#
loop_
_entity.id
_entity.type
_entity.pdbx_description
1 polymer ?
#
loop_
_entity_poly.entity_id
_entity_poly.type
_entity_poly.pdbx_seq_one_letter_code
_entity_poly.pdbx_strand_id
1 'polypeptide(L)'
;MKNEEKVMYKKAVIVGIFILSLTFTGAAFGAGSANIVLKGGHFGDIHFPHKLHQDTLKNCKLCHKMFPMKKGAIEDLIAKKTLKKKEVMKNCEKCHRADKAKGVKTGPTSCRGCHKK
;
A
#
# COMPACT_ATOMS: atom_id res chain seq x y z
N MET A 1 30.76 6.80 -65.33
CA MET A 1 29.48 6.89 -66.07
C MET A 1 28.39 6.78 -65.01
N LYS A 2 27.90 7.87 -64.40
CA LYS A 2 26.79 8.76 -64.82
C LYS A 2 25.55 8.00 -65.33
N ASN A 3 24.41 8.31 -64.70
CA ASN A 3 23.06 7.76 -64.85
C ASN A 3 22.93 6.50 -63.98
N GLU A 4 22.25 6.52 -62.82
CA GLU A 4 20.77 6.51 -62.74
C GLU A 4 20.23 7.30 -61.52
N GLU A 5 20.78 8.48 -61.28
CA GLU A 5 20.13 9.50 -60.46
C GLU A 5 18.80 9.89 -61.15
N LYS A 6 17.72 10.03 -60.38
CA LYS A 6 16.42 10.66 -60.74
C LYS A 6 15.27 9.77 -61.21
N VAL A 7 14.90 8.72 -60.50
CA VAL A 7 13.52 8.26 -60.57
C VAL A 7 13.07 7.86 -59.16
N MET A 8 11.98 8.46 -58.68
CA MET A 8 11.28 8.18 -57.41
C MET A 8 11.61 9.03 -56.15
N TYR A 9 12.35 10.15 -56.23
CA TYR A 9 12.34 11.20 -55.17
C TYR A 9 11.06 12.05 -55.20
N LYS A 10 9.88 11.47 -55.41
CA LYS A 10 8.60 12.17 -55.24
C LYS A 10 7.53 11.18 -54.84
N LYS A 11 6.96 11.42 -53.65
CA LYS A 11 5.75 10.83 -53.06
C LYS A 11 6.00 9.63 -52.13
N ALA A 12 6.21 9.97 -50.86
CA ALA A 12 5.77 9.25 -49.66
C ALA A 12 6.70 9.68 -48.50
N VAL A 13 6.72 10.96 -48.15
CA VAL A 13 6.14 11.37 -46.86
C VAL A 13 5.16 10.32 -46.34
N ILE A 14 5.56 9.52 -45.35
CA ILE A 14 4.83 9.31 -44.10
C ILE A 14 5.82 8.71 -43.09
N VAL A 15 5.95 9.47 -42.02
CA VAL A 15 6.74 9.25 -40.80
C VAL A 15 6.36 7.92 -40.15
N GLY A 16 7.36 7.15 -39.72
CA GLY A 16 7.18 5.89 -39.01
C GLY A 16 8.20 5.69 -37.89
N ILE A 17 8.32 6.66 -36.98
CA ILE A 17 9.03 6.48 -35.70
C ILE A 17 7.97 6.49 -34.60
N PHE A 18 7.44 5.31 -34.28
CA PHE A 18 6.63 5.08 -33.08
C PHE A 18 7.56 4.63 -31.96
N ILE A 19 8.27 5.57 -31.33
CA ILE A 19 8.88 5.32 -30.03
C ILE A 19 7.76 5.45 -29.00
N LEU A 20 7.19 4.31 -28.64
CA LEU A 20 6.25 4.20 -27.52
C LEU A 20 7.02 4.40 -26.22
N SER A 21 7.27 5.66 -25.84
CA SER A 21 7.75 6.03 -24.52
C SER A 21 6.68 5.65 -23.50
N LEU A 22 6.82 4.46 -22.94
CA LEU A 22 6.00 3.99 -21.83
C LEU A 22 6.36 4.83 -20.59
N THR A 23 5.73 5.99 -20.44
CA THR A 23 5.84 6.80 -19.24
C THR A 23 5.18 6.02 -18.10
N PHE A 24 6.00 5.40 -17.25
CA PHE A 24 5.56 4.78 -16.01
C PHE A 24 5.03 5.89 -15.10
N THR A 25 3.72 6.15 -15.16
CA THR A 25 3.03 6.99 -14.18
C THR A 25 3.10 6.25 -12.85
N GLY A 26 4.02 6.67 -11.98
CA GLY A 26 4.05 6.20 -10.60
C GLY A 26 2.70 6.51 -9.97
N ALA A 27 1.91 5.47 -9.72
CA ALA A 27 0.64 5.61 -9.02
C ALA A 27 0.94 6.19 -7.63
N ALA A 28 0.57 7.45 -7.42
CA ALA A 28 0.54 8.05 -6.10
C ALA A 28 -0.55 7.31 -5.31
N PHE A 29 -0.15 6.26 -4.60
CA PHE A 29 -1.02 5.60 -3.63
C PHE A 29 -1.35 6.64 -2.55
N GLY A 30 -2.56 7.20 -2.59
CA GLY A 30 -3.03 8.17 -1.61
C GLY A 30 -2.95 7.57 -0.20
N ALA A 31 -2.55 8.39 0.77
CA ALA A 31 -2.31 7.98 2.16
C ALA A 31 -3.57 7.48 2.92
N GLY A 32 -4.73 7.33 2.28
CA GLY A 32 -5.97 6.96 2.97
C GLY A 32 -6.37 7.97 4.06
N SER A 33 -7.43 7.66 4.82
CA SER A 33 -7.92 8.53 5.90
C SER A 33 -6.95 8.60 7.07
N ALA A 34 -6.91 9.75 7.75
CA ALA A 34 -6.00 9.98 8.88
C ALA A 34 -6.30 9.10 10.10
N ASN A 35 -7.58 8.83 10.35
CA ASN A 35 -8.05 7.89 11.35
C ASN A 35 -9.01 6.91 10.66
N ILE A 36 -8.88 5.63 10.98
CA ILE A 36 -9.74 4.57 10.45
C ILE A 36 -10.27 3.71 11.60
N VAL A 37 -11.42 3.10 11.38
CA VAL A 37 -11.99 2.14 12.33
C VAL A 37 -11.71 0.74 11.81
N LEU A 38 -11.04 -0.08 12.62
CA LEU A 38 -10.79 -1.50 12.34
C LEU A 38 -11.75 -2.36 13.15
N LYS A 39 -12.36 -3.37 12.53
CA LYS A 39 -13.25 -4.30 13.24
C LYS A 39 -12.44 -5.19 14.17
N GLY A 40 -12.71 -5.07 15.47
CA GLY A 40 -12.03 -5.85 16.51
C GLY A 40 -12.79 -7.08 17.00
N GLY A 41 -13.94 -7.37 16.40
CA GLY A 41 -14.80 -8.49 16.80
C GLY A 41 -15.42 -8.25 18.18
N HIS A 42 -15.46 -9.29 19.02
CA HIS A 42 -16.12 -9.23 20.33
C HIS A 42 -15.52 -8.20 21.30
N PHE A 43 -14.25 -7.82 21.12
CA PHE A 43 -13.62 -6.80 21.97
C PHE A 43 -14.02 -5.36 21.60
N GLY A 44 -14.80 -5.16 20.54
CA GLY A 44 -15.17 -3.85 20.02
C GLY A 44 -14.19 -3.33 18.98
N ASP A 45 -14.60 -2.28 18.28
CA ASP A 45 -13.81 -1.69 17.20
C ASP A 45 -12.57 -0.94 17.73
N ILE A 46 -11.56 -0.79 16.87
CA ILE A 46 -10.32 -0.07 17.17
C ILE A 46 -10.30 1.22 16.35
N HIS A 47 -10.19 2.36 17.03
CA HIS A 47 -9.89 3.65 16.40
C HIS A 47 -8.39 3.72 16.12
N PHE A 48 -7.99 3.42 14.88
CA PHE A 48 -6.60 3.34 14.46
C PHE A 48 -6.11 4.68 13.91
N PRO A 49 -5.10 5.32 14.54
CA PRO A 49 -4.52 6.58 14.06
C PRO A 49 -3.56 6.29 12.90
N HIS A 50 -4.10 6.06 11.71
CA HIS A 50 -3.35 5.68 10.52
C HIS A 50 -2.30 6.73 10.14
N LYS A 51 -2.64 8.02 10.21
CA LYS A 51 -1.72 9.12 9.91
C LYS A 51 -0.50 9.13 10.83
N LEU A 52 -0.70 8.85 12.12
CA LEU A 52 0.41 8.77 13.07
C LEU A 52 1.42 7.70 12.66
N HIS A 53 0.94 6.54 12.20
CA HIS A 53 1.79 5.46 11.71
C HIS A 53 2.50 5.85 10.40
N GLN A 54 1.83 6.59 9.52
CA GLN A 54 2.45 7.09 8.29
C GLN A 54 3.57 8.08 8.56
N ASP A 55 3.32 9.04 9.46
CA ASP A 55 4.29 10.07 9.80
C ASP A 55 5.51 9.49 10.55
N THR A 56 5.26 8.50 11.41
CA THR A 56 6.31 7.86 12.23
C THR A 56 7.11 6.83 11.43
N LEU A 57 6.45 5.97 10.66
CA LEU A 57 7.09 4.82 10.01
C LEU A 57 7.52 5.10 8.57
N LYS A 58 6.81 6.00 7.87
CA LYS A 58 7.05 6.37 6.46
C LYS A 58 7.17 5.18 5.48
N ASN A 59 6.65 4.02 5.86
CA ASN A 59 6.76 2.78 5.08
C ASN A 59 5.45 2.00 5.13
N CYS A 60 4.62 2.21 4.12
CA CYS A 60 3.30 1.57 4.01
C CYS A 60 3.38 0.04 3.89
N LYS A 61 4.51 -0.50 3.39
CA LYS A 61 4.69 -1.94 3.18
C LYS A 61 4.86 -2.71 4.50
N LEU A 62 5.12 -2.04 5.62
CA LEU A 62 5.20 -2.70 6.94
C LEU A 62 3.88 -3.37 7.34
N CYS A 63 2.75 -2.86 6.83
CA CYS A 63 1.43 -3.44 7.06
C CYS A 63 0.85 -4.03 5.77
N HIS A 64 0.92 -3.29 4.66
CA HIS A 64 0.21 -3.63 3.42
C HIS A 64 0.85 -4.74 2.58
N LYS A 65 1.85 -5.44 3.11
CA LYS A 65 2.27 -6.76 2.59
C LYS A 65 1.27 -7.86 2.96
N MET A 66 0.53 -7.71 4.05
CA MET A 66 -0.43 -8.73 4.53
C MET A 66 -1.83 -8.56 3.93
N PHE A 67 -2.19 -7.33 3.54
CA PHE A 67 -3.51 -7.01 2.99
C PHE A 67 -3.43 -5.76 2.09
N PRO A 68 -4.26 -5.66 1.05
CA PRO A 68 -4.27 -4.50 0.16
C PRO A 68 -4.75 -3.23 0.88
N MET A 69 -4.37 -2.06 0.36
CA MET A 69 -4.83 -0.75 0.84
C MET A 69 -6.29 -0.48 0.44
N LYS A 70 -7.22 -1.28 0.96
CA LYS A 70 -8.66 -1.20 0.68
C LYS A 70 -9.45 -1.37 1.98
N LYS A 71 -10.47 -0.52 2.17
CA LYS A 71 -11.41 -0.65 3.29
C LYS A 71 -12.09 -2.02 3.25
N GLY A 72 -12.16 -2.70 4.39
CA GLY A 72 -12.76 -4.04 4.50
C GLY A 72 -11.87 -5.20 4.06
N ALA A 73 -10.64 -4.94 3.59
CA ALA A 73 -9.77 -5.99 3.05
C ALA A 73 -9.40 -7.07 4.08
N ILE A 74 -9.24 -6.70 5.35
CA ILE A 74 -8.87 -7.64 6.41
C ILE A 74 -10.03 -8.62 6.64
N GLU A 75 -11.24 -8.11 6.73
CA GLU A 75 -12.47 -8.86 6.91
C GLU A 75 -12.72 -9.80 5.70
N ASP A 76 -12.57 -9.28 4.48
CA ASP A 76 -12.68 -10.06 3.24
C ASP A 76 -11.68 -11.22 3.20
N LEU A 77 -10.42 -10.97 3.57
CA LEU A 77 -9.37 -12.00 3.58
C LEU A 77 -9.58 -13.05 4.68
N ILE A 78 -10.12 -12.65 5.84
CA ILE A 78 -10.51 -13.58 6.90
C ILE A 78 -11.69 -14.45 6.44
N ALA A 79 -12.69 -13.86 5.79
CA ALA A 79 -13.84 -14.60 5.25
C ALA A 79 -13.42 -15.62 4.18
N LYS A 80 -12.47 -15.24 3.32
CA LYS A 80 -11.85 -16.12 2.31
C LYS A 80 -10.87 -17.15 2.88
N LYS A 81 -10.62 -17.14 4.20
CA LYS A 81 -9.64 -18.00 4.89
C LYS A 81 -8.20 -17.87 4.39
N THR A 82 -7.88 -16.80 3.67
CA THR A 82 -6.51 -16.48 3.18
C THR A 82 -5.71 -15.67 4.19
N LEU A 83 -6.36 -15.15 5.24
CA LEU A 83 -5.74 -14.49 6.38
C LEU A 83 -6.33 -15.05 7.66
N LYS A 84 -5.49 -15.44 8.63
CA LYS A 84 -5.98 -16.03 9.88
C LYS A 84 -6.60 -14.95 10.76
N LYS A 85 -7.62 -15.33 11.53
CA LYS A 85 -8.16 -14.46 12.58
C LYS A 85 -7.03 -14.01 13.51
N LYS A 86 -7.03 -12.72 13.86
CA LYS A 86 -6.02 -12.05 14.70
C LYS A 86 -4.61 -11.96 14.12
N GLU A 87 -4.37 -12.38 12.87
CA GLU A 87 -3.03 -12.31 12.27
C GLU A 87 -2.53 -10.87 12.16
N VAL A 88 -3.39 -9.95 11.70
CA VAL A 88 -3.07 -8.52 11.66
C VAL A 88 -2.78 -7.96 13.06
N MET A 89 -3.61 -8.30 14.04
CA MET A 89 -3.44 -7.89 15.44
C MET A 89 -2.07 -8.33 15.98
N LYS A 90 -1.66 -9.58 15.70
CA LYS A 90 -0.35 -10.09 16.12
C LYS A 90 0.81 -9.29 15.50
N ASN A 91 0.66 -8.82 14.27
CA ASN A 91 1.65 -7.93 13.65
C ASN A 91 1.77 -6.59 14.39
N CYS A 92 0.63 -5.99 14.79
CA CYS A 92 0.61 -4.78 15.62
C CYS A 92 1.34 -5.01 16.95
N GLU A 93 0.97 -6.08 17.67
CA GLU A 93 1.57 -6.43 18.95
C GLU A 93 3.07 -6.71 18.83
N LYS A 94 3.51 -7.38 17.77
CA LYS A 94 4.92 -7.69 17.54
C LYS A 94 5.76 -6.42 17.48
N CYS A 95 5.31 -5.44 16.68
CA CYS A 95 6.03 -4.16 16.56
C CYS A 95 6.01 -3.40 17.88
N HIS A 96 4.83 -3.22 18.49
CA HIS A 96 4.73 -2.45 19.73
C HIS A 96 5.49 -3.08 20.90
N ARG A 97 5.50 -4.42 21.01
CA ARG A 97 6.29 -5.11 22.05
C ARG A 97 7.79 -4.99 21.81
N ALA A 98 8.24 -5.09 20.55
CA ALA A 98 9.65 -4.93 20.22
C ALA A 98 10.16 -3.52 20.57
N ASP A 99 9.37 -2.49 20.27
CA ASP A 99 9.68 -1.12 20.61
C ASP A 99 9.62 -0.87 22.13
N LYS A 100 8.61 -1.42 22.81
CA LYS A 100 8.52 -1.37 24.27
C LYS A 100 9.74 -2.00 24.94
N ALA A 101 10.21 -3.13 24.42
CA ALA A 101 11.40 -3.82 24.94
C ALA A 101 12.69 -3.00 24.77
N LYS A 102 12.74 -2.14 23.74
CA LYS A 102 13.84 -1.18 23.53
C LYS A 102 13.72 0.09 24.37
N GLY A 103 12.67 0.21 25.18
CA GLY A 103 12.40 1.42 25.97
C GLY A 103 11.96 2.63 25.13
N VAL A 104 11.59 2.44 23.86
CA VAL A 104 11.09 3.54 23.03
C VAL A 104 9.58 3.70 23.16
N LYS A 105 9.11 4.94 23.04
CA LYS A 105 7.67 5.24 23.07
C LYS A 105 6.98 4.49 21.94
N THR A 106 5.91 3.78 22.27
CA THR A 106 5.20 2.91 21.32
C THR A 106 3.71 2.85 21.63
N GLY A 107 2.96 2.20 20.74
CA GLY A 107 1.53 2.00 20.89
C GLY A 107 1.17 0.96 21.96
N PRO A 108 -0.13 0.74 22.19
CA PRO A 108 -0.61 -0.21 23.20
C PRO A 108 -0.19 -1.66 22.89
N THR A 109 0.09 -2.43 23.95
CA THR A 109 0.46 -3.86 23.86
C THR A 109 -0.55 -4.80 24.54
N SER A 110 -1.66 -4.27 25.06
CA SER A 110 -2.70 -5.00 25.77
C SER A 110 -4.05 -4.86 25.08
N CYS A 111 -4.95 -5.83 25.26
CA CYS A 111 -6.27 -5.83 24.61
C CYS A 111 -7.03 -4.52 24.87
N ARG A 112 -7.16 -4.10 26.14
CA ARG A 112 -7.87 -2.87 26.52
C ARG A 112 -7.15 -1.59 26.07
N GLY A 113 -5.84 -1.66 25.79
CA GLY A 113 -5.08 -0.54 25.26
C GLY A 113 -5.47 -0.23 23.80
N CYS A 114 -5.77 -1.27 23.01
CA CYS A 114 -6.22 -1.14 21.63
C CYS A 114 -7.75 -0.96 21.53
N HIS A 115 -8.51 -1.77 22.27
CA HIS A 115 -9.97 -1.80 22.28
C HIS A 115 -10.51 -0.91 23.41
N LYS A 116 -10.32 0.41 23.25
CA LYS A 116 -10.90 1.39 24.17
C LYS A 116 -12.40 1.51 23.88
N LYS A 117 -13.23 1.41 24.92
CA LYS A 117 -14.67 1.65 24.85
C LYS A 117 -14.96 3.14 24.80
#